data_AF-A0A368LM59-F1
#
_entry.id   AF-A0A368LM59-F1
#
_cell.length_a   1.000
_cell.length_b   1.000
_cell.length_c   1.000
_cell.angle_alpha   90.00
_cell.angle_beta   90.00
_cell.angle_gamma   90.00
#
_symmetry.space_group_name_H-M   'P 1'
#
loop_
_entity.id
_entity.type
_entity.pdbx_description
1 polymer ?
#
loop_
_entity_poly.entity_id
_entity_poly.type
_entity_poly.pdbx_seq_one_letter_code
_entity_poly.pdbx_strand_id
1 'polypeptide(L)'
;MKRIFNGVFIMKTVTKFVFAVLTIGVLSGCASNDEMVEQQKQNTEQIEVLKSQLQEQDQKTTMTWEAVAQLQDDQETLKNQAEQAKNKYRVKEHDTLFSIAQEHGMTLEDLIQLNSQIKSPNRITIGQEINLK
;
A
#
# COMPACT_ATOMS: atom_id res chain seq x y z
N MET A 1 -34.10 -74.57 -28.21
CA MET A 1 -34.95 -73.36 -28.12
C MET A 1 -34.38 -72.43 -27.03
N LYS A 2 -33.18 -71.88 -27.18
CA LYS A 2 -32.86 -70.56 -27.79
C LYS A 2 -33.98 -69.50 -27.72
N ARG A 3 -33.72 -68.51 -26.86
CA ARG A 3 -34.05 -67.07 -26.98
C ARG A 3 -35.52 -66.65 -26.80
N ILE A 4 -36.02 -66.58 -25.56
CA ILE A 4 -37.21 -65.74 -25.27
C ILE A 4 -37.30 -65.17 -23.84
N PHE A 5 -36.52 -65.66 -22.86
CA PHE A 5 -36.70 -65.24 -21.46
C PHE A 5 -35.97 -63.95 -21.02
N ASN A 6 -35.10 -63.37 -21.84
CA ASN A 6 -34.41 -62.11 -21.51
C ASN A 6 -35.19 -60.85 -21.94
N GLY A 7 -36.19 -60.94 -22.81
CA GLY A 7 -36.93 -59.77 -23.31
C GLY A 7 -38.03 -59.26 -22.36
N VAL A 8 -38.77 -60.17 -21.72
CA VAL A 8 -39.90 -59.81 -20.84
C VAL A 8 -39.42 -59.17 -19.52
N PHE A 9 -38.26 -59.63 -19.02
CA PHE A 9 -37.67 -59.09 -17.79
C PHE A 9 -37.05 -57.70 -18.00
N ILE A 10 -36.40 -57.49 -19.15
CA ILE A 10 -35.85 -56.18 -19.52
C ILE A 10 -36.98 -55.18 -19.77
N MET A 11 -38.07 -55.58 -20.45
CA MET A 11 -39.18 -54.67 -20.72
C MET A 11 -39.93 -54.26 -19.45
N LYS A 12 -40.19 -55.18 -18.50
CA LYS A 12 -40.79 -54.84 -17.19
C LYS A 12 -39.90 -53.92 -16.32
N THR A 13 -38.59 -54.03 -16.46
CA THR A 13 -37.63 -53.24 -15.67
C THR A 13 -37.41 -51.86 -16.28
N VAL A 14 -37.29 -51.77 -17.61
CA VAL A 14 -37.15 -50.51 -18.34
C VAL A 14 -38.43 -49.67 -18.24
N THR A 15 -39.62 -50.27 -18.28
CA THR A 15 -40.88 -49.53 -18.06
C THR A 15 -40.97 -48.94 -16.65
N LYS A 16 -40.59 -49.68 -15.61
CA LYS A 16 -40.54 -49.14 -14.23
C LYS A 16 -39.51 -48.02 -14.07
N PHE A 17 -38.37 -48.13 -14.75
CA PHE A 17 -37.31 -47.11 -14.72
C PHE A 17 -37.72 -45.84 -15.48
N VAL A 18 -38.38 -45.99 -16.62
CA VAL A 18 -38.90 -44.85 -17.41
C VAL A 18 -40.00 -44.12 -16.64
N PHE A 19 -40.88 -44.82 -15.91
CA PHE A 19 -41.87 -44.18 -15.04
C PHE A 19 -41.25 -43.50 -13.80
N ALA A 20 -40.23 -44.11 -13.18
CA ALA A 20 -39.53 -43.49 -12.04
C ALA A 20 -38.74 -42.23 -12.44
N VAL A 21 -38.17 -42.21 -13.65
CA VAL A 21 -37.48 -41.02 -14.21
C VAL A 21 -38.49 -39.97 -14.68
N LEU A 22 -39.67 -40.36 -15.20
CA LEU A 22 -40.72 -39.40 -15.59
C LEU A 22 -41.37 -38.70 -14.40
N THR A 23 -41.48 -39.32 -13.23
CA THR A 23 -42.00 -38.65 -12.03
C THR A 23 -40.97 -37.77 -11.32
N ILE A 24 -39.68 -38.02 -11.52
CA ILE A 24 -38.59 -37.15 -11.00
C ILE A 24 -38.29 -36.02 -12.01
N GLY A 25 -38.51 -36.26 -13.31
CA GLY A 25 -38.28 -35.30 -14.39
C GLY A 25 -39.30 -34.16 -14.51
N VAL A 26 -40.36 -34.14 -13.70
CA VAL A 26 -41.39 -33.08 -13.72
C VAL A 26 -41.53 -32.36 -12.37
N LEU A 27 -40.80 -32.76 -11.31
CA LEU A 27 -40.97 -32.19 -9.96
C LEU A 27 -39.78 -31.41 -9.38
N SER A 28 -38.76 -31.08 -10.18
CA SER A 28 -37.74 -30.11 -9.71
C SER A 28 -37.36 -29.06 -10.75
N GLY A 29 -38.03 -29.08 -11.89
CA GLY A 29 -37.98 -28.03 -12.91
C GLY A 29 -39.04 -26.96 -12.65
N CYS A 30 -39.04 -26.35 -11.47
CA CYS A 30 -39.74 -25.11 -11.12
C CYS A 30 -39.03 -24.52 -9.89
N ALA A 31 -37.83 -23.97 -10.05
CA ALA A 31 -37.61 -22.71 -9.35
C ALA A 31 -38.71 -21.81 -9.92
N SER A 32 -39.74 -21.50 -9.13
CA SER A 32 -40.77 -20.57 -9.61
C SER A 32 -40.06 -19.29 -10.03
N ASN A 33 -40.59 -18.59 -11.03
CA ASN A 33 -40.02 -17.31 -11.45
C ASN A 33 -39.85 -16.35 -10.23
N ASP A 34 -40.61 -16.55 -9.16
CA ASP A 34 -40.50 -15.83 -7.89
C ASP A 34 -39.21 -16.14 -7.09
N GLU A 35 -38.73 -17.40 -7.06
CA GLU A 35 -37.48 -17.77 -6.36
C GLU A 35 -36.24 -17.29 -7.12
N MET A 36 -36.28 -17.33 -8.45
CA MET A 36 -35.22 -16.77 -9.30
C MET A 36 -35.15 -15.24 -9.20
N VAL A 37 -36.31 -14.57 -9.07
CA VAL A 37 -36.40 -13.13 -8.83
C VAL A 37 -35.87 -12.78 -7.43
N GLU A 38 -36.15 -13.56 -6.40
CA GLU A 38 -35.63 -13.32 -5.05
C GLU A 38 -34.11 -13.56 -4.97
N GLN A 39 -33.58 -14.60 -5.63
CA GLN A 39 -32.13 -14.80 -5.75
C GLN A 39 -31.47 -13.66 -6.53
N GLN A 40 -32.10 -13.18 -7.60
CA GLN A 40 -31.58 -12.06 -8.39
C GLN A 40 -31.58 -10.77 -7.56
N LYS A 41 -32.58 -10.56 -6.71
CA LYS A 41 -32.65 -9.45 -5.76
C LYS A 41 -31.54 -9.53 -4.72
N GLN A 42 -31.33 -10.70 -4.10
CA GLN A 42 -30.22 -10.93 -3.17
C GLN A 42 -28.85 -10.71 -3.83
N ASN A 43 -28.67 -11.14 -5.08
CA ASN A 43 -27.45 -10.89 -5.83
C ASN A 43 -27.25 -9.40 -6.14
N THR A 44 -28.34 -8.66 -6.38
CA THR A 44 -28.31 -7.22 -6.65
C THR A 44 -27.94 -6.45 -5.39
N GLU A 45 -28.51 -6.83 -4.24
CA GLU A 45 -28.16 -6.28 -2.93
C GLU A 45 -26.68 -6.58 -2.59
N GLN A 46 -26.20 -7.78 -2.87
CA GLN A 46 -24.77 -8.11 -2.70
C GLN A 46 -23.86 -7.28 -3.61
N ILE A 47 -24.25 -7.03 -4.86
CA ILE A 47 -23.52 -6.15 -5.78
C ILE A 47 -23.49 -4.71 -5.26
N GLU A 48 -24.59 -4.23 -4.68
CA GLU A 48 -24.67 -2.89 -4.11
C GLU A 48 -23.79 -2.72 -2.87
N VAL A 49 -23.80 -3.71 -1.97
CA VAL A 49 -22.89 -3.76 -0.80
C VAL A 49 -21.43 -3.85 -1.24
N LEU A 50 -21.12 -4.65 -2.27
CA LEU A 50 -19.76 -4.75 -2.77
C LEU A 50 -19.28 -3.44 -3.42
N LYS A 51 -20.16 -2.73 -4.11
CA LYS A 51 -19.87 -1.40 -4.67
C LYS A 51 -19.62 -0.35 -3.59
N SER A 52 -20.40 -0.36 -2.50
CA SER A 52 -20.18 0.58 -1.40
C SER A 52 -18.87 0.31 -0.66
N GLN A 53 -18.50 -0.97 -0.48
CA GLN A 53 -17.21 -1.35 0.07
C GLN A 53 -16.04 -0.93 -0.84
N LEU A 54 -16.18 -1.11 -2.16
CA LEU A 54 -15.15 -0.68 -3.12
C LEU A 54 -14.99 0.85 -3.12
N GLN A 55 -16.09 1.59 -3.04
CA GLN A 55 -16.07 3.05 -2.92
C GLN A 55 -15.40 3.52 -1.62
N GLU A 56 -15.61 2.81 -0.51
CA GLU A 56 -14.92 3.07 0.77
C GLU A 56 -13.41 2.75 0.67
N GLN A 57 -13.04 1.66 -0.03
CA GLN A 57 -11.64 1.33 -0.30
C GLN A 57 -10.97 2.38 -1.21
N ASP A 58 -11.66 2.91 -2.22
CA ASP A 58 -11.13 3.97 -3.10
C ASP A 58 -10.88 5.27 -2.33
N GLN A 59 -11.77 5.63 -1.40
CA GLN A 59 -11.56 6.76 -0.49
C GLN A 59 -10.38 6.55 0.45
N LYS A 60 -10.26 5.35 1.03
CA LYS A 60 -9.10 4.98 1.87
C LYS A 60 -7.79 5.01 1.07
N THR A 61 -7.83 4.55 -0.18
CA THR A 61 -6.68 4.55 -1.10
C THR A 61 -6.27 5.97 -1.49
N THR A 62 -7.24 6.86 -1.70
CA THR A 62 -7.01 8.28 -2.00
C THR A 62 -6.33 9.00 -0.82
N MET A 63 -6.80 8.77 0.41
CA MET A 63 -6.16 9.33 1.61
C MET A 63 -4.74 8.78 1.83
N THR A 64 -4.47 7.53 1.46
CA THR A 64 -3.12 6.97 1.59
C THR A 64 -2.14 7.54 0.55
N TRP A 65 -2.58 7.86 -0.67
CA TRP A 65 -1.70 8.45 -1.69
C TRP A 65 -1.32 9.90 -1.36
N GLU A 66 -2.25 10.68 -0.82
CA GLU A 66 -2.00 12.05 -0.36
C GLU A 66 -1.03 12.10 0.83
N ALA A 67 -1.19 11.20 1.80
CA ALA A 67 -0.28 11.09 2.94
C ALA A 67 1.14 10.64 2.52
N VAL A 68 1.27 9.73 1.54
CA VAL A 68 2.58 9.29 1.03
C VAL A 68 3.27 10.41 0.25
N ALA A 69 2.53 11.23 -0.50
CA ALA A 69 3.09 12.39 -1.21
C ALA A 69 3.64 13.46 -0.24
N GLN A 70 2.94 13.71 0.88
CA GLN A 70 3.42 14.63 1.91
C GLN A 70 4.69 14.12 2.61
N LEU A 71 4.77 12.82 2.90
CA LEU A 71 5.96 12.22 3.53
C LEU A 71 7.21 12.23 2.63
N GLN A 72 7.03 12.24 1.31
CA GLN A 72 8.15 12.33 0.36
C GLN A 72 8.78 13.74 0.34
N ASP A 73 7.96 14.79 0.38
CA ASP A 73 8.41 16.18 0.46
C ASP A 73 9.11 16.47 1.81
N ASP A 74 8.55 15.95 2.91
CA ASP A 74 9.17 16.03 4.23
C ASP A 74 10.53 15.30 4.29
N GLN A 75 10.67 14.15 3.62
CA GLN A 75 11.96 13.45 3.51
C GLN A 75 13.00 14.26 2.72
N GLU A 76 12.60 14.89 1.63
CA GLU A 76 13.49 15.70 0.80
C GLU A 76 13.94 16.97 1.53
N THR A 77 13.02 17.64 2.22
CA THR A 77 13.33 18.81 3.05
C THR A 77 14.25 18.46 4.22
N LEU A 78 14.02 17.34 4.92
CA LEU A 78 14.90 16.87 6.00
C LEU A 78 16.29 16.47 5.49
N LYS A 79 16.39 15.84 4.32
CA LYS A 79 17.68 15.49 3.71
C LYS A 79 18.47 16.75 3.36
N ASN A 80 17.80 17.75 2.77
CA ASN A 80 18.43 19.03 2.46
C ASN A 80 18.85 19.76 3.73
N GLN A 81 18.04 19.76 4.79
CA GLN A 81 18.41 20.32 6.09
C GLN A 81 19.58 19.58 6.74
N ALA A 82 19.65 18.25 6.63
CA ALA A 82 20.74 17.45 7.14
C ALA A 82 22.06 17.71 6.37
N GLU A 83 22.01 17.87 5.05
CA GLU A 83 23.19 18.23 4.25
C GLU A 83 23.66 19.67 4.57
N GLN A 84 22.73 20.60 4.81
CA GLN A 84 23.09 21.95 5.28
C GLN A 84 23.68 21.94 6.70
N ALA A 85 23.19 21.07 7.59
CA ALA A 85 23.72 20.92 8.94
C ALA A 85 25.13 20.31 8.94
N LYS A 86 25.46 19.45 7.97
CA LYS A 86 26.81 18.92 7.75
C LYS A 86 27.83 20.02 7.45
N ASN A 87 27.38 21.10 6.81
CA ASN A 87 28.20 22.27 6.50
C ASN A 87 28.27 23.26 7.66
N LYS A 88 27.88 22.85 8.88
CA LYS A 88 27.99 23.64 10.09
C LYS A 88 28.68 22.86 11.18
N TYR A 89 29.63 23.50 11.84
CA TYR A 89 30.30 23.01 13.01
C TYR A 89 29.95 23.87 14.22
N ARG A 90 29.65 23.22 15.35
CA ARG A 90 29.43 23.91 16.62
C ARG A 90 30.70 23.82 17.46
N VAL A 91 31.30 24.97 17.75
CA VAL A 91 32.54 25.09 18.52
C VAL A 91 32.40 24.39 19.88
N LYS A 92 33.36 23.54 20.21
CA LYS A 92 33.47 22.83 21.49
C LYS A 92 34.57 23.45 22.35
N GLU A 93 34.68 22.96 23.58
CA GLU A 93 35.76 23.37 24.48
C GLU A 93 37.12 23.06 23.86
N HIS A 94 38.05 24.01 23.97
CA HIS A 94 39.41 23.96 23.42
C HIS A 94 39.55 24.01 21.88
N ASP A 95 38.46 24.23 21.15
CA ASP A 95 38.56 24.44 19.71
C ASP A 95 39.18 25.78 19.35
N THR A 96 39.90 25.80 18.23
CA THR A 96 40.37 27.00 17.55
C THR A 96 39.94 26.95 16.08
N LEU A 97 39.86 28.09 15.39
CA LEU A 97 39.59 28.06 13.95
C LEU A 97 40.62 27.23 13.17
N PHE A 98 41.87 27.20 13.64
CA PHE A 98 42.92 26.38 13.04
C PHE A 98 42.65 24.88 13.19
N SER A 99 42.32 24.41 14.40
CA SER A 99 42.03 22.98 14.64
C SER A 99 40.78 22.54 13.88
N ILE A 100 39.75 23.38 13.84
CA ILE A 100 38.51 23.11 13.07
C ILE A 100 38.84 23.03 11.57
N ALA A 101 39.58 24.00 11.01
CA ALA A 101 39.94 23.98 9.60
C ALA A 101 40.72 22.69 9.25
N GLN A 102 41.69 22.32 10.08
CA GLN A 102 42.51 21.13 9.87
C GLN A 102 41.69 19.83 9.90
N GLU A 103 40.82 19.66 10.90
CA GLU A 103 39.98 18.46 11.04
C GLU A 103 39.02 18.29 9.85
N HIS A 104 38.55 19.41 9.29
CA HIS A 104 37.64 19.43 8.16
C HIS A 104 38.33 19.57 6.79
N GLY A 105 39.66 19.46 6.74
CA GLY A 105 40.43 19.48 5.48
C GLY A 105 40.39 20.83 4.74
N MET A 106 40.19 21.92 5.46
CA MET A 106 40.16 23.29 4.95
C MET A 106 41.43 24.05 5.34
N THR A 107 41.76 25.11 4.58
CA THR A 107 42.76 26.07 5.04
C THR A 107 42.13 27.05 6.05
N LEU A 108 42.95 27.63 6.93
CA LEU A 108 42.47 28.65 7.88
C LEU A 108 41.89 29.86 7.14
N GLU A 109 42.52 30.27 6.04
CA GLU A 109 42.06 31.40 5.23
C GLU A 109 40.67 31.13 4.62
N ASP A 110 40.46 29.94 4.05
CA ASP A 110 39.16 29.55 3.49
C ASP A 110 38.06 29.57 4.56
N LEU A 111 38.38 29.06 5.76
CA LEU A 111 37.43 29.01 6.87
C LEU A 111 37.08 30.43 7.36
N ILE A 112 38.06 31.33 7.44
CA ILE A 112 37.84 32.74 7.83
C ILE A 112 37.00 33.46 6.77
N GLN A 113 37.32 33.26 5.49
CA GLN A 113 36.59 33.88 4.39
C GLN A 113 35.13 33.44 4.37
N LEU A 114 34.87 32.15 4.57
CA LEU A 114 33.53 31.59 4.65
C LEU A 114 32.74 32.08 5.88
N ASN A 115 33.44 32.52 6.91
CA ASN A 115 32.89 33.01 8.17
C ASN A 115 33.19 34.49 8.42
N SER A 116 33.05 35.33 7.40
CA SER A 116 33.31 36.78 7.46
C SER A 116 32.52 37.55 8.55
N GLN A 117 31.46 36.95 9.11
CA GLN A 117 30.75 37.47 10.28
C GLN A 117 31.61 37.49 11.56
N ILE A 118 32.68 36.70 11.62
CA ILE A 118 33.59 36.61 12.76
C ILE A 118 34.61 37.74 12.68
N LYS A 119 34.32 38.86 13.33
CA LYS A 119 35.18 40.06 13.35
C LYS A 119 36.57 39.84 13.97
N SER A 120 36.69 38.84 14.83
CA SER A 120 37.94 38.53 15.53
C SER A 120 38.19 37.02 15.43
N PRO A 121 38.85 36.55 14.36
CA PRO A 121 39.10 35.11 14.13
C PRO A 121 39.81 34.39 15.28
N ASN A 122 40.60 35.13 16.07
CA ASN A 122 41.30 34.59 17.25
C ASN A 122 40.40 34.45 18.50
N ARG A 123 39.11 34.80 18.41
CA ARG A 123 38.15 34.73 19.52
C ARG A 123 36.84 34.11 19.03
N ILE A 124 36.72 32.81 19.25
CA ILE A 124 35.47 32.06 19.06
C ILE A 124 34.95 31.59 20.42
N THR A 125 33.63 31.43 20.54
CA THR A 125 32.98 30.98 21.78
C THR A 125 32.42 29.57 21.63
N ILE A 126 32.42 28.80 22.73
CA ILE A 126 31.77 27.48 22.77
C ILE A 126 30.30 27.64 22.39
N GLY A 127 29.81 26.75 21.53
CA GLY A 127 28.46 26.79 21.01
C GLY A 127 28.28 27.68 19.78
N GLN A 128 29.29 28.47 19.38
CA GLN A 128 29.24 29.26 18.15
C GLN A 128 29.15 28.35 16.91
N GLU A 129 28.36 28.74 15.92
CA GLU A 129 28.29 28.04 14.63
C GLU A 129 29.35 28.57 13.67
N ILE A 130 30.07 27.64 13.04
CA ILE A 130 31.10 27.88 12.03
C ILE A 130 30.64 27.18 10.75
N ASN A 131 30.55 27.92 9.66
CA ASN A 131 30.24 27.37 8.35
C ASN A 131 31.47 26.63 7.81
N LEU A 132 31.25 25.44 7.25
CA LEU A 132 32.22 24.59 6.58
C LEU A 132 31.90 24.52 5.08
N LYS A 133 32.87 24.08 4.26
CA LYS A 133 32.71 23.94 2.80
C LYS A 133 31.99 22.66 2.39
#